data_AF-A0A2N8KM43-F1
#
_entry.id   AF-A0A2N8KM43-F1
#
_cell.length_a   1.000
_cell.length_b   1.000
_cell.length_c   1.000
_cell.angle_alpha   90.00
_cell.angle_beta   90.00
_cell.angle_gamma   90.00
#
_symmetry.space_group_name_H-M   'P 1'
#
loop_
_entity.id
_entity.type
_entity.pdbx_description
1 polymer ?
#
loop_
_entity_poly.entity_id
_entity_poly.type
_entity_poly.pdbx_seq_one_letter_code
_entity_poly.pdbx_strand_id
1 'polypeptide(L)'
;MTFYYSKSMNGFYDDDTKGNLYCVALTDEQYSALLEGLASGKVLSSDADGNPALQAPPPLTPEQIQIFNAQQRDALLAVAAVRIAPLQDAVDLDQATSDEIALLKAWKQYRVAVNRTDLTLAQPAWPEVPASQAPYAGLVATK
;
A
#
# COMPACT_ATOMS: atom_id res chain seq x y z
N MET A 1 -14.57 -25.41 25.14
CA MET A 1 -15.41 -25.19 23.95
C MET A 1 -14.68 -25.85 22.82
N THR A 2 -15.25 -26.84 22.14
CA THR A 2 -14.53 -27.51 21.05
C THR A 2 -14.75 -26.71 19.77
N PHE A 3 -13.67 -26.34 19.09
CA PHE A 3 -13.75 -25.72 17.77
C PHE A 3 -13.60 -26.77 16.68
N TYR A 4 -14.26 -26.52 15.57
CA TYR A 4 -14.31 -27.40 14.42
C TYR A 4 -14.01 -26.60 13.16
N TYR A 5 -13.33 -27.23 12.20
CA TYR A 5 -13.15 -26.69 10.86
C TYR A 5 -14.00 -27.46 9.85
N SER A 6 -14.74 -26.74 9.01
CA SER A 6 -15.45 -27.34 7.87
C SER A 6 -14.75 -27.00 6.56
N LYS A 7 -14.31 -28.03 5.83
CA LYS A 7 -13.72 -27.89 4.49
C LYS A 7 -14.67 -27.24 3.49
N SER A 8 -15.94 -27.63 3.52
CA SER A 8 -16.94 -27.16 2.53
C SER A 8 -17.28 -25.68 2.71
N MET A 9 -17.23 -25.19 3.94
CA MET A 9 -17.49 -23.79 4.26
C MET A 9 -16.21 -22.96 4.40
N ASN A 10 -15.04 -23.62 4.40
CA ASN A 10 -13.73 -23.05 4.69
C ASN A 10 -13.75 -22.12 5.92
N GLY A 11 -14.31 -22.60 7.04
CA GLY A 11 -14.58 -21.77 8.21
C GLY A 11 -14.60 -22.56 9.52
N PHE A 12 -14.56 -21.82 10.63
CA PHE A 12 -14.61 -22.36 11.99
C PHE A 12 -16.03 -22.37 12.55
N TYR A 13 -16.32 -23.39 13.34
CA TYR A 13 -17.60 -23.62 14.00
C TYR A 13 -17.36 -24.14 15.41
N ASP A 14 -18.34 -24.00 16.28
CA ASP A 14 -18.40 -24.64 17.59
C ASP A 14 -19.52 -25.70 17.61
N ASP A 15 -19.71 -26.34 18.77
CA ASP A 15 -20.75 -27.36 18.96
C ASP A 15 -22.17 -26.84 18.65
N ASP A 16 -22.43 -25.56 18.89
CA ASP A 16 -23.75 -24.94 18.73
C ASP A 16 -24.00 -24.51 17.27
N THR A 17 -22.95 -24.17 16.53
CA THR A 17 -23.04 -23.58 15.18
C THR A 17 -22.71 -24.57 14.05
N LYS A 18 -22.05 -25.70 14.33
CA LYS A 18 -21.66 -26.67 13.28
C LYS A 18 -22.85 -27.36 12.61
N GLY A 19 -23.97 -27.53 13.32
CA GLY A 19 -25.13 -28.28 12.82
C GLY A 19 -24.75 -29.66 12.25
N ASN A 20 -25.15 -29.90 10.99
CA ASN A 20 -24.88 -31.13 10.23
C ASN A 20 -23.65 -31.03 9.31
N LEU A 21 -22.81 -30.00 9.46
CA LEU A 21 -21.60 -29.88 8.65
C LEU A 21 -20.62 -31.02 8.96
N TYR A 22 -19.96 -31.52 7.92
CA TYR A 22 -18.79 -32.38 8.08
C TYR A 22 -17.61 -31.52 8.48
N CYS A 23 -17.08 -31.78 9.68
CA CYS A 23 -16.02 -30.99 10.26
C CYS A 23 -14.92 -31.87 10.88
N VAL A 24 -13.73 -31.29 10.98
CA VAL A 24 -12.60 -31.82 11.75
C VAL A 24 -12.52 -31.05 13.08
N ALA A 25 -12.42 -31.75 14.20
CA ALA A 25 -12.23 -31.13 15.51
C ALA A 25 -10.81 -30.56 15.62
N LEU A 26 -10.69 -29.38 16.23
CA LEU A 26 -9.43 -28.69 16.46
C LEU A 26 -9.10 -28.73 17.96
N THR A 27 -7.83 -28.93 18.25
CA THR A 27 -7.27 -28.62 19.57
C THR A 27 -7.22 -27.11 19.78
N ASP A 28 -7.17 -26.68 21.04
CA ASP A 28 -7.04 -25.26 21.38
C ASP A 28 -5.76 -24.66 20.78
N GLU A 29 -4.66 -25.41 20.78
CA GLU A 29 -3.40 -24.99 20.18
C GLU A 29 -3.51 -24.81 18.66
N GLN A 30 -4.16 -25.76 17.97
CA GLN A 30 -4.40 -25.64 16.51
C GLN A 30 -5.27 -24.43 16.20
N TYR A 31 -6.37 -24.26 16.94
CA TYR A 31 -7.27 -23.13 16.74
C TYR A 31 -6.56 -21.80 16.99
N SER A 32 -5.80 -21.68 18.08
CA SER A 32 -4.99 -20.49 18.40
C SER A 32 -3.99 -20.18 17.29
N ALA A 33 -3.22 -21.17 16.81
CA ALA A 33 -2.25 -20.98 15.74
C ALA A 33 -2.90 -20.53 14.42
N LEU A 34 -4.09 -21.04 14.11
CA LEU A 34 -4.86 -20.63 12.93
C LEU A 34 -5.35 -19.19 13.05
N LEU A 35 -5.85 -18.78 14.21
CA LEU A 35 -6.27 -17.40 14.47
C LEU A 35 -5.10 -16.42 14.38
N GLU A 36 -3.94 -16.76 14.95
CA GLU A 36 -2.72 -15.96 14.83
C GLU A 36 -2.29 -15.83 13.36
N GLY A 37 -2.36 -16.92 12.60
CA GLY A 37 -2.07 -16.90 11.17
C GLY A 37 -2.97 -15.97 10.38
N LEU A 38 -4.29 -16.04 10.63
CA LEU A 38 -5.27 -15.15 10.02
C LEU A 38 -5.03 -13.69 10.42
N ALA A 39 -4.76 -13.43 11.71
CA ALA A 39 -4.41 -12.10 12.20
C ALA A 39 -3.12 -11.57 11.56
N SER A 40 -2.18 -12.45 11.19
CA SER A 40 -0.96 -12.09 10.43
C SER A 40 -1.18 -11.90 8.92
N GLY A 41 -2.43 -12.00 8.43
CA GLY A 41 -2.79 -11.76 7.03
C GLY A 41 -2.69 -12.98 6.12
N LYS A 42 -2.48 -14.18 6.67
CA LYS A 42 -2.61 -15.43 5.90
C LYS A 42 -4.08 -15.72 5.63
N VAL A 43 -4.33 -16.54 4.61
CA VAL A 43 -5.68 -16.99 4.26
C VAL A 43 -5.90 -18.41 4.77
N LEU A 44 -7.09 -18.66 5.31
CA LEU A 44 -7.52 -20.01 5.68
C LEU A 44 -7.87 -20.80 4.41
N SER A 45 -7.42 -22.05 4.36
CA SER A 45 -7.66 -22.99 3.28
C SER A 45 -7.77 -24.41 3.84
N SER A 46 -8.09 -25.39 2.99
CA SER A 46 -7.98 -26.81 3.33
C SER A 46 -6.81 -27.46 2.60
N ASP A 47 -6.14 -28.40 3.28
CA ASP A 47 -5.16 -29.29 2.65
C ASP A 47 -5.85 -30.47 1.92
N ALA A 48 -5.03 -31.38 1.38
CA ALA A 48 -5.49 -32.57 0.67
C ALA A 48 -6.36 -33.48 1.56
N ASP A 49 -6.02 -33.58 2.84
CA ASP A 49 -6.71 -34.41 3.84
C ASP A 49 -7.96 -33.73 4.41
N GLY A 50 -8.16 -32.44 4.11
CA GLY A 50 -9.31 -31.65 4.52
C GLY A 50 -9.17 -30.98 5.88
N ASN A 51 -7.95 -30.92 6.42
CA ASN A 51 -7.62 -30.15 7.61
C ASN A 51 -7.40 -28.67 7.25
N PRO A 52 -7.61 -27.74 8.20
CA PRO A 52 -7.31 -26.34 7.96
C PRO A 52 -5.81 -26.10 7.80
N ALA A 53 -5.46 -25.34 6.78
CA ALA A 53 -4.10 -24.90 6.50
C ALA A 53 -4.08 -23.40 6.25
N LEU A 54 -3.04 -22.73 6.75
CA LEU A 54 -2.79 -21.33 6.46
C LEU A 54 -1.92 -21.21 5.21
N GLN A 55 -2.40 -20.46 4.24
CA GLN A 55 -1.63 -20.13 3.04
C GLN A 55 -1.28 -18.64 3.01
N ALA A 56 -0.18 -18.31 2.34
CA ALA A 56 0.06 -16.92 1.98
C ALA A 56 -1.10 -16.42 1.11
N PRO A 57 -1.51 -15.15 1.23
CA PRO A 57 -2.49 -14.60 0.32
C PRO A 57 -1.98 -14.74 -1.13
N PRO A 58 -2.86 -15.03 -2.09
CA PRO A 58 -2.46 -15.09 -3.48
C PRO A 58 -1.84 -13.73 -3.88
N PRO A 59 -0.82 -13.72 -4.75
CA PRO A 59 -0.30 -12.47 -5.28
C PRO A 59 -1.41 -11.71 -6.00
N LEU A 60 -1.31 -10.38 -6.00
CA LEU A 60 -2.25 -9.52 -6.73
C LEU A 60 -2.27 -9.88 -8.21
N THR A 61 -3.44 -9.77 -8.83
CA THR A 61 -3.56 -9.95 -10.29
C THR A 61 -2.85 -8.81 -11.04
N PRO A 62 -2.41 -9.03 -12.28
CA PRO A 62 -1.81 -7.96 -13.09
C PRO A 62 -2.69 -6.70 -13.19
N GLU A 63 -4.00 -6.88 -13.25
CA GLU A 63 -4.98 -5.77 -13.27
C GLU A 63 -4.99 -5.00 -11.95
N GLN A 64 -5.02 -5.71 -10.81
CA GLN A 64 -4.97 -5.09 -9.49
C GLN A 64 -3.66 -4.33 -9.26
N ILE A 65 -2.52 -4.89 -9.73
CA ILE A 65 -1.21 -4.24 -9.68
C ILE A 65 -1.25 -2.92 -10.44
N GLN A 66 -1.76 -2.92 -11.68
CA GLN A 66 -1.84 -1.70 -12.49
C GLN A 66 -2.75 -0.65 -11.87
N ILE A 67 -3.90 -1.05 -11.30
CA ILE A 67 -4.81 -0.12 -10.62
C ILE A 67 -4.12 0.53 -9.42
N PHE A 68 -3.49 -0.26 -8.55
CA PHE A 68 -2.80 0.25 -7.37
C PHE A 68 -1.66 1.21 -7.76
N ASN A 69 -0.83 0.80 -8.72
CA ASN A 69 0.29 1.60 -9.20
C ASN A 69 -0.17 2.89 -9.89
N ALA A 70 -1.27 2.86 -10.65
CA ALA A 70 -1.85 4.06 -11.26
C ALA A 70 -2.33 5.07 -10.20
N GLN A 71 -3.01 4.60 -9.14
CA GLN A 71 -3.42 5.46 -8.03
C GLN A 71 -2.20 6.09 -7.33
N GLN A 72 -1.15 5.30 -7.09
CA GLN A 72 0.09 5.82 -6.50
C GLN A 72 0.77 6.85 -7.39
N ARG A 73 0.87 6.59 -8.70
CA ARG A 73 1.39 7.55 -9.69
C ARG A 73 0.62 8.86 -9.60
N ASP A 74 -0.70 8.81 -9.64
CA ASP A 74 -1.55 10.00 -9.67
C ASP A 74 -1.42 10.81 -8.37
N ALA A 75 -1.31 10.14 -7.21
CA ALA A 75 -1.02 10.80 -5.93
C ALA A 75 0.35 11.50 -5.93
N LEU A 76 1.39 10.85 -6.44
CA LEU A 76 2.74 11.44 -6.54
C LEU A 76 2.77 12.64 -7.50
N LEU A 77 2.03 12.58 -8.61
CA LEU A 77 1.88 13.69 -9.55
C LEU A 77 1.14 14.87 -8.93
N ALA A 78 0.11 14.60 -8.12
CA ALA A 78 -0.63 15.65 -7.40
C ALA A 78 0.29 16.38 -6.41
N VAL A 79 1.10 15.66 -5.63
CA VAL A 79 2.10 16.25 -4.74
C VAL A 79 3.09 17.12 -5.53
N ALA A 80 3.61 16.62 -6.66
CA ALA A 80 4.52 17.39 -7.50
C ALA A 80 3.87 18.66 -8.05
N ALA A 81 2.59 18.60 -8.46
CA ALA A 81 1.87 19.76 -8.95
C ALA A 81 1.75 20.87 -7.89
N VAL A 82 1.41 20.50 -6.65
CA VAL A 82 1.33 21.44 -5.51
C VAL A 82 2.67 22.12 -5.21
N ARG A 83 3.79 21.40 -5.36
CA ARG A 83 5.14 21.94 -5.14
C ARG A 83 5.64 22.80 -6.30
N ILE A 84 5.29 22.44 -7.53
CA ILE A 84 5.69 23.17 -8.74
C ILE A 84 4.99 24.53 -8.83
N ALA A 85 3.71 24.62 -8.45
CA ALA A 85 2.92 25.85 -8.60
C ALA A 85 3.61 27.12 -8.04
N PRO A 86 3.96 27.21 -6.74
CA PRO A 86 4.58 28.43 -6.20
C PRO A 86 5.97 28.71 -6.78
N LEU A 87 6.74 27.67 -7.12
CA LEU A 87 8.05 27.83 -7.75
C LEU A 87 7.93 28.36 -9.18
N GLN A 88 6.88 27.95 -9.90
CA GLN A 88 6.58 28.47 -11.22
C GLN A 88 6.11 29.92 -11.13
N ASP A 89 5.25 30.25 -10.16
CA ASP A 89 4.82 31.63 -9.93
C ASP A 89 6.02 32.56 -9.65
N ALA A 90 6.97 32.14 -8.82
CA ALA A 90 8.19 32.90 -8.56
C ALA A 90 9.03 33.12 -9.82
N VAL A 91 9.13 32.12 -10.70
CA VAL A 91 9.83 32.26 -11.99
C VAL A 91 9.08 33.20 -12.93
N ASP A 92 7.77 33.05 -13.03
CA ASP A 92 6.92 33.85 -13.93
C ASP A 92 6.84 35.33 -13.51
N LEU A 93 7.06 35.61 -12.22
CA LEU A 93 7.15 36.97 -11.66
C LEU A 93 8.58 37.53 -11.64
N ASP A 94 9.57 36.81 -12.19
CA ASP A 94 11.00 37.16 -12.12
C ASP A 94 11.52 37.35 -10.68
N GLN A 95 10.91 36.64 -9.71
CA GLN A 95 11.25 36.70 -8.27
C GLN A 95 12.00 35.46 -7.77
N ALA A 96 12.14 34.43 -8.61
CA ALA A 96 12.77 33.17 -8.22
C ALA A 96 14.27 33.32 -7.93
N THR A 97 14.68 32.77 -6.80
CA THR A 97 16.08 32.54 -6.46
C THR A 97 16.69 31.43 -7.34
N SER A 98 18.03 31.39 -7.42
CA SER A 98 18.73 30.30 -8.12
C SER A 98 18.38 28.92 -7.55
N ASP A 99 18.15 28.84 -6.24
CA ASP A 99 17.77 27.61 -5.56
C ASP A 99 16.34 27.18 -5.92
N GLU A 100 15.38 28.12 -5.99
CA GLU A 100 14.01 27.83 -6.44
C GLU A 100 13.97 27.37 -7.89
N ILE A 101 14.80 27.94 -8.77
CA ILE A 101 14.94 27.50 -10.17
C ILE A 101 15.48 26.07 -10.23
N ALA A 102 16.50 25.75 -9.43
CA ALA A 102 17.05 24.40 -9.34
C ALA A 102 16.01 23.40 -8.80
N LEU A 103 15.27 23.79 -7.77
CA LEU A 103 14.22 22.98 -7.17
C LEU A 103 13.05 22.76 -8.13
N LEU A 104 12.63 23.79 -8.88
CA LEU A 104 11.60 23.69 -9.92
C LEU A 104 12.01 22.68 -10.99
N LYS A 105 13.27 22.72 -11.43
CA LYS A 105 13.82 21.77 -12.39
C LYS A 105 13.77 20.34 -11.83
N ALA A 106 14.19 20.14 -10.58
CA ALA A 106 14.16 18.84 -9.92
C ALA A 106 12.73 18.28 -9.82
N TRP A 107 11.75 19.09 -9.43
CA TRP A 107 10.34 18.67 -9.40
C TRP A 107 9.77 18.34 -10.78
N LYS A 108 10.12 19.10 -11.82
CA LYS A 108 9.71 18.79 -13.20
C LYS A 108 10.31 17.46 -13.67
N GLN A 109 11.58 17.20 -13.37
CA GLN A 109 12.24 15.93 -13.67
C GLN A 109 11.60 14.75 -12.92
N TYR A 110 11.33 14.93 -11.62
CA TYR A 110 10.60 13.96 -10.80
C TYR A 110 9.24 13.62 -11.40
N ARG A 111 8.43 14.64 -11.76
CA ARG A 111 7.12 14.44 -12.38
C ARG A 111 7.18 13.62 -13.67
N VAL A 112 8.19 13.87 -14.51
CA VAL A 112 8.43 13.09 -15.73
C VAL A 112 8.84 11.65 -15.41
N ALA A 113 9.70 11.44 -14.42
CA ALA A 113 10.11 10.11 -13.99
C ALA A 113 8.95 9.29 -13.43
N VAL A 114 8.11 9.89 -12.58
CA VAL A 114 6.88 9.27 -12.06
C VAL A 114 5.96 8.84 -13.21
N ASN A 115 5.75 9.71 -14.19
CA ASN A 115 4.90 9.40 -15.36
C ASN A 115 5.43 8.26 -16.23
N ARG A 116 6.74 8.01 -16.22
CA ARG A 116 7.40 6.96 -17.02
C ARG A 116 7.60 5.64 -16.26
N THR A 117 7.17 5.58 -15.01
CA THR A 117 7.32 4.38 -14.17
C THR A 117 6.47 3.24 -14.74
N ASP A 118 7.04 2.03 -14.81
CA ASP A 118 6.33 0.84 -15.27
C ASP A 118 5.33 0.35 -14.21
N LEU A 119 4.05 0.52 -14.52
CA LEU A 119 2.94 0.20 -13.61
C LEU A 119 2.59 -1.30 -13.62
N THR A 120 3.24 -2.11 -14.44
CA THR A 120 3.00 -3.57 -14.50
C THR A 120 3.80 -4.33 -13.45
N LEU A 121 4.79 -3.68 -12.83
CA LEU A 121 5.63 -4.27 -11.80
C LEU A 121 4.88 -4.35 -10.47
N ALA A 122 4.96 -5.49 -9.77
CA ALA A 122 4.37 -5.65 -8.44
C ALA A 122 4.95 -4.66 -7.41
N GLN A 123 6.20 -4.23 -7.62
CA GLN A 123 6.89 -3.21 -6.82
C GLN A 123 7.68 -2.29 -7.77
N PRO A 124 7.06 -1.21 -8.29
CA PRO A 124 7.76 -0.26 -9.14
C PRO A 124 8.82 0.51 -8.36
N ALA A 125 9.96 0.77 -8.99
CA ALA A 125 10.99 1.65 -8.45
C ALA A 125 10.57 3.12 -8.62
N TRP A 126 9.80 3.64 -7.66
CA TRP A 126 9.37 5.04 -7.68
C TRP A 126 10.58 5.98 -7.57
N PRO A 127 10.60 7.09 -8.33
CA PRO A 127 11.68 8.06 -8.23
C PRO A 127 11.71 8.72 -6.85
N GLU A 128 12.88 9.16 -6.41
CA GLU A 128 13.04 9.84 -5.14
C GLU A 128 12.46 11.26 -5.19
N VAL A 129 11.75 11.63 -4.12
CA VAL A 129 11.15 12.96 -3.99
C VAL A 129 12.26 14.01 -3.83
N PRO A 130 12.21 15.13 -4.58
CA PRO A 130 13.17 16.22 -4.40
C PRO A 130 13.11 16.78 -2.97
N ALA A 131 14.26 16.94 -2.33
CA ALA A 131 14.34 17.55 -1.00
C ALA A 131 13.79 18.99 -1.05
N SER A 132 12.82 19.31 -0.19
CA SER A 132 12.37 20.68 -0.03
C SER A 132 13.45 21.48 0.70
N GLN A 133 13.90 22.59 0.13
CA GLN A 133 14.61 23.59 0.93
C GLN A 133 13.61 24.21 1.93
N ALA A 134 14.04 24.37 3.18
CA ALA A 134 13.25 24.96 4.26
C ALA A 134 12.81 26.40 3.91
N PRO A 135 11.63 26.85 4.36
CA PRO A 135 11.16 28.20 4.04
C PRO A 135 12.04 29.26 4.70
N TYR A 136 12.61 30.12 3.86
CA TYR A 136 12.94 31.54 4.11
C TYR A 136 13.11 31.98 5.58
N ALA A 137 14.36 32.01 6.06
CA ALA A 137 14.74 32.62 7.34
C ALA A 137 14.77 34.17 7.31
N GLY A 138 13.78 34.83 6.68
CA GLY A 138 13.94 36.22 6.21
C GLY A 138 12.83 37.24 6.49
N LEU A 139 11.75 36.90 7.19
CA LEU A 139 10.72 37.89 7.55
C LEU A 139 10.53 37.98 9.07
N VAL A 140 11.57 38.47 9.76
CA VAL A 140 11.36 39.13 11.04
C VAL A 140 10.96 40.56 10.71
N ALA A 141 9.66 40.83 10.76
CA ALA A 141 9.13 42.19 10.66
C ALA A 141 9.72 43.04 11.79
N THR A 142 10.55 44.00 11.43
CA THR A 142 10.91 45.13 12.29
C THR A 142 9.64 45.86 12.71
N LYS A 143 9.41 45.96 14.02
CA LYS A 143 8.61 47.02 14.65
C LYS A 143 9.55 47.96 15.38
#